data_AF-A0A2G9YJ76-F1
#
_entry.id   AF-A0A2G9YJ76-F1
#
_cell.length_a   1.000
_cell.length_b   1.000
_cell.length_c   1.000
_cell.angle_alpha   90.00
_cell.angle_beta   90.00
_cell.angle_gamma   90.00
#
_symmetry.space_group_name_H-M   'P 1'
#
loop_
_entity.id
_entity.type
_entity.pdbx_description
1 polymer ?
#
loop_
_entity_poly.entity_id
_entity_poly.type
_entity_poly.pdbx_seq_one_letter_code
_entity_poly.pdbx_strand_id
1 'polypeptide(L)'
;MEYPLESRRLDVVWKREKDGHPWFAYEVELSGGVEKAIQKLKTAYLKWKSLPRLVIQQNEIEKAESVVKYEDKQFRAVYQTILAPQLEEFHKTKIKFKEQEKALGLGE
;
A
#
# COMPACT_ATOMS: atom_id res chain seq x y z
N MET A 1 6.95 -0.56 12.49
CA MET A 1 6.22 -1.45 13.41
C MET A 1 5.04 -1.98 12.62
N GLU A 2 4.99 -3.29 12.35
CA GLU A 2 3.93 -3.90 11.54
C GLU A 2 2.58 -3.96 12.29
N TYR A 3 1.47 -3.88 11.56
CA TYR A 3 0.12 -3.89 12.12
C TYR A 3 -0.45 -5.31 12.21
N PRO A 4 -0.96 -5.75 13.37
CA PRO A 4 -1.53 -7.08 13.54
C PRO A 4 -2.75 -7.33 12.63
N LEU A 5 -2.75 -8.46 11.93
CA LEU A 5 -3.84 -8.93 11.08
C LEU A 5 -4.05 -10.43 11.29
N GLU A 6 -4.86 -10.78 12.30
CA GLU A 6 -5.09 -12.19 12.67
C GLU A 6 -3.77 -12.91 12.99
N SER A 7 -3.46 -14.02 12.32
CA SER A 7 -2.18 -14.74 12.43
C SER A 7 -1.06 -14.12 11.57
N ARG A 8 -1.33 -13.01 10.89
CA ARG A 8 -0.42 -12.32 9.98
C ARG A 8 -0.18 -10.88 10.45
N ARG A 9 0.66 -10.16 9.71
CA ARG A 9 0.99 -8.76 9.94
C ARG A 9 1.08 -8.03 8.60
N LEU A 10 0.63 -6.77 8.61
CA LEU A 10 0.73 -5.81 7.49
C LEU A 10 1.83 -4.80 7.75
N ASP A 11 2.47 -4.33 6.71
CA ASP A 11 3.56 -3.37 6.86
C ASP A 11 3.07 -2.00 7.33
N VAL A 12 2.02 -1.47 6.70
CA VAL A 12 1.47 -0.15 7.02
C VAL A 12 -0.05 -0.15 6.92
N VAL A 13 -0.70 0.52 7.87
CA VAL A 13 -2.12 0.84 7.81
C VAL A 13 -2.33 2.34 7.93
N TRP A 14 -3.29 2.89 7.19
CA TRP A 14 -3.72 4.27 7.35
C TRP A 14 -5.15 4.30 7.87
N LYS A 15 -5.38 5.03 8.96
CA LYS A 15 -6.70 5.18 9.57
C LYS A 15 -7.15 6.64 9.48
N ARG A 16 -8.46 6.85 9.37
CA ARG A 16 -9.05 8.20 9.50
C ARG A 16 -9.15 8.63 10.97
N GLU A 17 -9.46 7.67 11.83
CA GLU A 17 -9.62 7.85 13.27
C GLU A 17 -8.69 6.88 14.00
N LYS A 18 -8.16 7.29 15.16
CA LYS A 18 -7.17 6.50 15.91
C LYS A 18 -7.64 5.07 16.23
N ASP A 19 -8.89 4.96 16.68
CA ASP A 19 -9.52 3.71 17.09
C ASP A 19 -10.31 3.03 15.96
N GLY A 20 -10.45 3.71 14.82
CA GLY A 20 -11.15 3.19 13.64
C GLY A 20 -10.41 2.04 12.94
N HIS A 21 -11.14 1.39 12.04
CA HIS A 21 -10.56 0.42 11.13
C HIS A 21 -9.65 1.10 10.09
N PRO A 22 -8.56 0.43 9.64
CA PRO A 22 -7.75 0.90 8.53
C PRO A 22 -8.58 1.23 7.29
N TRP A 23 -8.45 2.46 6.81
CA TRP A 23 -9.01 2.89 5.54
C TRP A 23 -8.12 2.43 4.37
N PHE A 24 -6.78 2.50 4.50
CA PHE A 24 -5.84 1.86 3.57
C PHE A 24 -5.04 0.78 4.29
N ALA A 25 -4.75 -0.31 3.59
CA ALA A 25 -3.82 -1.35 4.00
C ALA A 25 -2.73 -1.48 2.95
N TYR A 26 -1.47 -1.37 3.37
CA TYR A 26 -0.30 -1.48 2.50
C TYR A 26 0.51 -2.71 2.85
N GLU A 27 1.06 -3.32 1.81
CA GLU A 27 2.07 -4.36 1.92
C GLU A 27 3.20 -4.03 0.93
N VAL A 28 4.45 -4.06 1.41
CA VAL A 28 5.66 -3.73 0.67
C VAL A 28 6.42 -5.03 0.40
N GLU A 29 6.33 -5.53 -0.83
CA GLU A 29 6.90 -6.80 -1.24
C GLU A 29 7.95 -6.57 -2.33
N LEU A 30 9.22 -6.54 -1.92
CA LEU A 30 10.37 -6.33 -2.81
C LEU A 30 11.20 -7.61 -3.05
N SER A 31 10.79 -8.75 -2.47
CA SER A 31 11.52 -10.02 -2.46
C SER A 31 10.87 -11.11 -3.34
N GLY A 32 9.81 -10.77 -4.10
CA GLY A 32 9.13 -11.69 -5.03
C GLY A 32 7.97 -12.50 -4.42
N GLY A 33 7.59 -12.23 -3.17
CA GLY A 33 6.51 -12.90 -2.41
C GLY A 33 5.08 -12.43 -2.75
N VAL A 34 4.83 -11.99 -3.99
CA VAL A 34 3.62 -11.28 -4.44
C VAL A 34 2.31 -11.96 -4.04
N GLU A 35 2.20 -13.28 -4.21
CA GLU A 35 0.98 -14.03 -3.87
C GLU A 35 0.64 -13.94 -2.38
N LYS A 36 1.66 -14.12 -1.53
CA LYS A 36 1.50 -14.03 -0.07
C LYS A 36 1.09 -12.60 0.34
N ALA A 37 1.67 -11.59 -0.30
CA ALA A 37 1.35 -10.20 -0.07
C ALA A 37 -0.10 -9.86 -0.46
N ILE A 38 -0.55 -10.28 -1.64
CA ILE A 38 -1.95 -10.13 -2.08
C ILE A 38 -2.90 -10.86 -1.12
N GLN A 39 -2.54 -12.06 -0.67
CA GLN A 39 -3.37 -12.83 0.25
C GLN A 39 -3.50 -12.17 1.63
N LYS A 40 -2.46 -11.46 2.12
CA LYS A 40 -2.55 -10.60 3.32
C LYS A 40 -3.50 -9.43 3.08
N LEU A 41 -3.34 -8.73 1.96
CA LEU A 41 -4.18 -7.59 1.58
C LEU A 41 -5.66 -7.98 1.43
N LYS A 42 -5.94 -9.17 0.87
CA LYS A 42 -7.30 -9.73 0.80
C LYS A 42 -7.89 -9.99 2.19
N THR A 43 -7.12 -10.55 3.11
CA THR A 43 -7.57 -10.72 4.50
C THR A 43 -7.89 -9.36 5.15
N ALA A 44 -7.08 -8.34 4.92
CA ALA A 44 -7.33 -6.97 5.40
C ALA A 44 -8.60 -6.36 4.79
N TYR A 45 -8.85 -6.58 3.50
CA TYR A 45 -10.06 -6.16 2.81
C TYR A 45 -11.30 -6.83 3.39
N LEU A 46 -11.28 -8.16 3.57
CA LEU A 46 -12.42 -8.90 4.12
C LEU A 46 -12.75 -8.46 5.54
N LYS A 47 -11.73 -8.20 6.36
CA LYS A 47 -11.89 -7.82 7.76
C LYS A 47 -12.35 -6.39 7.98
N TRP A 48 -11.81 -5.44 7.21
CA TRP A 48 -11.99 -4.00 7.47
C TRP A 48 -12.61 -3.21 6.33
N LYS A 49 -12.84 -3.85 5.17
CA LYS A 49 -13.18 -3.16 3.92
C LYS A 49 -12.18 -2.07 3.55
N SER A 50 -10.91 -2.27 3.93
CA SER A 50 -9.80 -1.37 3.63
C SER A 50 -9.48 -1.33 2.12
N LEU A 51 -8.90 -0.23 1.65
CA LEU A 51 -8.39 -0.08 0.29
C LEU A 51 -6.98 -0.69 0.20
N PRO A 52 -6.79 -1.84 -0.48
CA PRO A 52 -5.53 -2.56 -0.46
C PRO A 52 -4.53 -1.99 -1.45
N ARG A 53 -3.29 -1.79 -1.01
CA ARG A 53 -2.20 -1.19 -1.79
C ARG A 53 -0.96 -2.09 -1.71
N LEU A 54 -0.62 -2.72 -2.83
CA LEU A 54 0.59 -3.53 -2.92
C LEU A 54 1.72 -2.69 -3.50
N VAL A 55 2.85 -2.61 -2.80
CA VAL A 55 4.08 -1.98 -3.31
C VAL A 55 5.05 -3.06 -3.77
N ILE A 56 5.46 -3.04 -5.04
CA ILE A 56 6.37 -4.05 -5.63
C ILE A 56 7.42 -3.43 -6.55
N GLN A 57 8.41 -4.24 -6.93
CA GLN A 57 9.34 -3.93 -8.02
C GLN A 57 8.68 -4.05 -9.40
N GLN A 58 9.24 -3.34 -10.38
CA GLN A 58 8.73 -3.32 -11.77
C GLN A 58 8.64 -4.71 -12.40
N ASN A 59 9.60 -5.59 -12.14
CA ASN A 59 9.67 -6.93 -12.70
C ASN A 59 8.58 -7.88 -12.17
N GLU A 60 7.85 -7.49 -11.12
CA GLU A 60 6.81 -8.31 -10.49
C GLU A 60 5.39 -7.92 -10.93
N ILE A 61 5.24 -6.89 -11.79
CA ILE A 61 3.92 -6.34 -12.17
C ILE A 61 3.02 -7.38 -12.84
N GLU A 62 3.55 -8.12 -13.81
CA GLU A 62 2.79 -9.16 -14.54
C GLU A 62 2.33 -10.27 -13.59
N LYS A 63 3.18 -10.63 -12.62
CA LYS A 63 2.85 -11.61 -11.58
C LYS A 63 1.71 -11.08 -10.70
N ALA A 64 1.78 -9.83 -10.22
CA ALA A 64 0.70 -9.24 -9.44
C ALA A 64 -0.62 -9.20 -10.22
N GLU A 65 -0.59 -8.79 -11.49
CA GLU A 65 -1.78 -8.73 -12.34
C GLU A 65 -2.39 -10.11 -12.57
N SER A 66 -1.56 -11.12 -12.87
CA SER A 66 -2.01 -12.49 -13.08
C SER A 66 -2.69 -13.08 -11.84
N VAL A 67 -2.13 -12.86 -10.64
CA VAL A 67 -2.71 -13.33 -9.38
C VAL A 67 -4.03 -12.61 -9.11
N VAL A 68 -4.04 -11.28 -9.17
CA VAL A 68 -5.23 -10.46 -8.85
C VAL A 68 -6.37 -10.75 -9.82
N LYS A 69 -6.11 -11.11 -11.08
CA LYS A 69 -7.14 -11.44 -12.08
C LYS A 69 -8.12 -12.51 -11.62
N TYR A 70 -7.67 -13.48 -10.81
CA TYR A 70 -8.50 -14.57 -10.30
C TYR A 70 -9.24 -14.22 -9.01
N GLU A 71 -9.00 -13.04 -8.44
CA GLU A 71 -9.69 -12.58 -7.24
C GLU A 71 -11.11 -12.09 -7.50
N ASP A 72 -11.90 -11.99 -6.43
CA ASP A 72 -13.28 -11.56 -6.52
C ASP A 72 -13.40 -10.12 -7.06
N LYS A 73 -14.53 -9.84 -7.72
CA LYS A 73 -14.76 -8.55 -8.40
C LYS A 73 -14.69 -7.36 -7.43
N GLN A 74 -15.09 -7.55 -6.17
CA GLN A 74 -15.14 -6.46 -5.20
C GLN A 74 -13.73 -6.08 -4.72
N PHE A 75 -12.89 -7.07 -4.43
CA PHE A 75 -11.49 -6.86 -4.09
C PHE A 75 -10.73 -6.19 -5.25
N ARG A 76 -10.86 -6.75 -6.48
CA ARG A 76 -10.22 -6.19 -7.68
C ARG A 76 -10.59 -4.73 -7.94
N ALA A 77 -11.83 -4.34 -7.65
CA ALA A 77 -12.30 -2.98 -7.89
C ALA A 77 -11.63 -1.92 -6.99
N VAL A 78 -11.07 -2.32 -5.84
CA VAL A 78 -10.46 -1.40 -4.87
C VAL A 78 -8.96 -1.61 -4.68
N TYR A 79 -8.44 -2.75 -5.13
CA TYR A 79 -7.03 -3.10 -5.11
C TYR A 79 -6.22 -2.21 -6.07
N GLN A 80 -5.00 -1.85 -5.66
CA GLN A 80 -4.09 -1.12 -6.53
C GLN A 80 -2.64 -1.56 -6.27
N THR A 81 -1.90 -1.77 -7.36
CA THR A 81 -0.44 -1.95 -7.36
C THR A 81 0.23 -0.58 -7.46
N ILE A 82 1.29 -0.37 -6.68
CA ILE A 82 2.15 0.80 -6.69
C ILE A 82 3.58 0.30 -6.94
N LEU A 83 4.30 0.93 -7.85
CA LEU A 83 5.68 0.56 -8.12
C LEU A 83 6.61 1.26 -7.13
N ALA A 84 7.57 0.52 -6.56
CA ALA A 84 8.54 1.08 -5.62
C ALA A 84 9.27 2.32 -6.17
N PRO A 85 9.72 2.36 -7.45
CA PRO A 85 10.31 3.58 -8.03
C PRO A 85 9.38 4.79 -8.05
N GLN A 86 8.07 4.60 -8.25
CA GLN A 86 7.10 5.70 -8.21
C GLN A 86 6.98 6.29 -6.80
N LEU A 87 7.02 5.43 -5.77
CA LEU A 87 6.96 5.86 -4.39
C LEU A 87 8.22 6.62 -3.96
N GLU A 88 9.39 6.18 -4.42
CA GLU A 88 10.65 6.90 -4.22
C GLU A 88 10.63 8.28 -4.85
N GLU A 89 10.16 8.39 -6.09
CA GLU A 89 10.08 9.68 -6.79
C GLU A 89 9.07 10.63 -6.12
N PHE A 90 7.93 10.09 -5.71
CA PHE A 90 6.95 10.84 -4.93
C PHE A 90 7.57 11.37 -3.63
N HIS A 91 8.33 10.53 -2.91
CA HIS A 91 8.98 10.93 -1.66
C HIS A 91 10.00 12.06 -1.88
N LYS A 92 10.85 11.94 -2.91
CA LYS A 92 11.82 12.98 -3.28
C LYS A 92 11.13 14.29 -3.64
N THR A 93 10.07 14.22 -4.43
CA THR A 93 9.27 15.40 -4.81
C THR A 93 8.64 16.07 -3.61
N LYS A 94 8.09 15.28 -2.67
CA LYS A 94 7.50 15.78 -1.43
C LYS A 94 8.52 16.51 -0.56
N ILE A 95 9.76 16.01 -0.48
CA ILE A 95 10.85 16.68 0.27
C ILE A 95 11.18 18.02 -0.37
N LYS A 96 11.42 18.04 -1.70
CA LYS A 96 11.74 19.28 -2.43
C LYS A 96 10.65 20.34 -2.27
N PHE A 97 9.39 19.93 -2.35
CA PHE A 97 8.27 20.84 -2.16
C PHE A 97 8.27 21.47 -0.76
N LYS A 98 8.50 20.67 0.29
CA LYS A 98 8.65 21.20 1.66
C LYS A 98 9.81 22.19 1.80
N GLU A 99 10.94 21.93 1.15
CA GLU A 99 12.07 22.85 1.15
C GLU A 99 11.73 24.19 0.49
N GLN A 100 10.95 24.14 -0.61
CA GLN A 100 10.44 25.34 -1.27
C GLN A 100 9.43 26.11 -0.40
N GLU A 101 8.50 25.41 0.25
CA GLU A 101 7.56 26.03 1.19
C GLU A 101 8.30 26.78 2.31
N LYS A 102 9.34 26.16 2.86
CA LYS A 102 10.17 26.78 3.90
C LYS A 102 10.94 27.99 3.39
N ALA A 103 11.52 27.92 2.20
CA ALA A 103 12.25 29.05 1.59
C ALA A 103 11.34 30.26 1.32
N LEU A 104 10.05 30.02 1.07
CA LEU A 104 9.04 31.06 0.85
C LEU A 104 8.35 31.51 2.15
N GLY A 105 8.66 30.90 3.30
CA GLY A 105 8.02 31.20 4.58
C GLY A 105 6.56 30.73 4.69
N LEU A 106 6.15 29.74 3.88
CA LEU A 106 4.78 29.22 3.83
C LEU A 106 4.56 27.95 4.68
N GLY A 107 5.62 27.32 5.18
CA GLY A 107 5.55 26.14 6.05
C GLY A 107 6.70 26.08 7.04
N GLU A 108 6.46 25.47 8.21
CA GLU A 108 7.48 25.19 9.26
C GLU A 108 8.37 23.97 8.93
#